data_AF-A0A355IM75-F1
#
_entry.id   AF-A0A355IM75-F1
#
_cell.length_a   1.000
_cell.length_b   1.000
_cell.length_c   1.000
_cell.angle_alpha   90.00
_cell.angle_beta   90.00
_cell.angle_gamma   90.00
#
_symmetry.space_group_name_H-M   'P 1'
#
loop_
_entity.id
_entity.type
_entity.pdbx_description
1 polymer ?
#
loop_
_entity_poly.entity_id
_entity_poly.type
_entity_poly.pdbx_seq_one_letter_code
_entity_poly.pdbx_strand_id
1 'polypeptide(L)'
;MAGDVPVVFGSSFQKPSLYTFHSGRLSTTVSSINNRRTQFDLWQWERGLEGQRVFVCANIEGRSQVYTVGDQRIEGFFVESFRATQRLVVTTDLPESGASAPGDTVRATVTVTNPYPYAVQADDSVMPVRVVPSLFTRKVKRVCEVVPPAASVGAAPVWSAPNALNLAPGASLTAPMVFVVPDDMPAGTYNLTVTTEGLFGPALGNRLHAWKVCTQN
;
A
#
# COMPACT_ATOMS: atom_id res chain seq x y z
N MET A 1 7.55 26.17 2.76
CA MET A 1 6.84 25.43 1.69
C MET A 1 5.58 24.81 2.22
N ALA A 2 5.66 23.84 3.14
CA ALA A 2 4.49 23.27 3.80
C ALA A 2 4.01 24.10 5.01
N GLY A 3 3.97 25.44 4.95
CA GLY A 3 3.64 26.30 6.11
C GLY A 3 2.46 25.73 6.91
N ASP A 4 2.50 25.63 8.24
CA ASP A 4 1.54 25.02 9.18
C ASP A 4 0.90 23.65 8.91
N VAL A 5 0.91 23.09 7.69
CA VAL A 5 0.34 21.77 7.42
C VAL A 5 1.30 20.64 7.82
N PRO A 6 0.77 19.47 8.23
CA PRO A 6 1.59 18.29 8.46
C PRO A 6 2.30 17.84 7.18
N VAL A 7 3.49 17.24 7.34
CA VAL A 7 4.27 16.69 6.22
C VAL A 7 4.33 15.18 6.29
N VAL A 8 3.95 14.52 5.19
CA VAL A 8 4.07 13.06 5.04
C VAL A 8 5.21 12.76 4.08
N PHE A 9 6.29 12.18 4.59
CA PHE A 9 7.44 11.80 3.78
C PHE A 9 7.24 10.43 3.16
N GLY A 10 7.54 10.32 1.86
CA GLY A 10 7.62 9.03 1.19
C GLY A 10 8.96 8.35 1.50
N SER A 11 8.92 7.13 2.06
CA SER A 11 10.08 6.23 2.19
C SER A 11 11.30 6.83 2.88
N SER A 12 11.11 7.60 3.96
CA SER A 12 12.21 8.11 4.78
C SER A 12 11.85 8.15 6.26
N PHE A 13 12.73 7.63 7.12
CA PHE A 13 12.58 7.71 8.58
C PHE A 13 13.34 8.89 9.19
N GLN A 14 14.46 9.29 8.59
CA GLN A 14 15.29 10.38 9.11
C GLN A 14 14.68 11.76 8.82
N LYS A 15 14.13 11.94 7.62
CA LYS A 15 13.53 13.22 7.19
C LYS A 15 12.37 13.69 8.07
N PRO A 16 11.37 12.85 8.42
CA PRO A 16 10.31 13.30 9.34
C PRO A 16 10.87 13.66 10.72
N SER A 17 11.79 12.88 11.28
CA SER A 17 12.39 13.22 12.59
C SER A 17 13.13 14.56 12.56
N LEU A 18 13.95 14.82 11.53
CA LEU A 18 14.67 16.09 11.37
C LEU A 18 13.71 17.26 11.15
N TYR A 19 12.68 17.07 10.32
CA TYR A 19 11.68 18.11 10.06
C TYR A 19 10.95 18.50 11.34
N THR A 20 10.47 17.52 12.11
CA THR A 20 9.78 17.76 13.39
C THR A 20 10.72 18.45 14.38
N PHE A 21 11.98 18.01 14.48
CA PHE A 21 12.97 18.63 15.37
C PHE A 21 13.20 20.11 15.06
N HIS A 22 13.36 20.47 13.78
CA HIS A 22 13.66 21.85 13.39
C HIS A 22 12.45 22.77 13.30
N SER A 23 11.28 22.25 12.96
CA SER A 23 10.08 23.07 12.75
C SER A 23 9.08 23.04 13.90
N GLY A 24 9.18 22.06 14.81
CA GLY A 24 8.15 21.77 15.81
C GLY A 24 6.83 21.26 15.24
N ARG A 25 6.71 21.11 13.91
CA ARG A 25 5.47 20.69 13.24
C ARG A 25 5.43 19.17 13.08
N LEU A 26 4.21 18.64 13.08
CA LEU A 26 3.97 17.22 12.87
C LEU A 26 4.49 16.79 11.49
N SER A 27 5.32 15.75 11.49
CA SER A 27 5.61 15.01 10.28
C SER A 27 5.73 13.52 10.54
N THR A 28 5.42 12.74 9.53
CA THR A 28 5.41 11.27 9.61
C THR A 28 5.89 10.67 8.30
N THR A 29 6.05 9.35 8.28
CA THR A 29 6.23 8.55 7.07
C THR A 29 5.21 7.44 7.06
N VAL A 30 4.77 7.06 5.88
CA VAL A 30 3.91 5.90 5.67
C VAL A 30 4.76 4.73 5.19
N SER A 31 4.69 3.61 5.92
CA SER A 31 5.46 2.42 5.59
C SER A 31 4.78 1.59 4.50
N SER A 32 5.60 0.94 3.69
CA SER A 32 5.18 0.04 2.62
C SER A 32 6.22 -1.07 2.47
N ILE A 33 5.94 -2.10 1.67
CA ILE A 33 6.90 -3.17 1.35
C ILE A 33 8.20 -2.64 0.72
N ASN A 34 8.17 -1.39 0.26
CA ASN A 34 9.33 -0.73 -0.33
C ASN A 34 10.32 -0.20 0.71
N ASN A 35 9.88 0.01 1.95
CA ASN A 35 10.70 0.55 3.03
C ASN A 35 10.73 -0.39 4.25
N ARG A 36 11.58 -0.06 5.23
CA ARG A 36 11.65 -0.81 6.48
C ARG A 36 10.61 -0.26 7.44
N ARG A 37 10.10 -1.11 8.34
CA ARG A 37 9.36 -0.65 9.51
C ARG A 37 10.24 0.28 10.36
N THR A 38 9.63 1.29 10.93
CA THR A 38 10.23 2.39 11.67
C THR A 38 9.43 2.64 12.95
N GLN A 39 9.89 3.59 13.79
CA GLN A 39 9.11 4.02 14.96
C GLN A 39 7.75 4.62 14.59
N PHE A 40 7.58 5.16 13.38
CA PHE A 40 6.32 5.74 12.93
C PHE A 40 5.22 4.68 12.78
N ASP A 41 5.59 3.43 12.48
CA ASP A 41 4.65 2.29 12.44
C ASP A 41 4.08 1.95 13.83
N LEU A 42 4.86 2.21 14.89
CA LEU A 42 4.41 2.01 16.27
C LEU A 42 3.49 3.14 16.72
N TRP A 43 3.86 4.38 16.36
CA TRP A 43 3.15 5.59 16.78
C TRP A 43 1.86 5.86 16.03
N GLN A 44 1.78 5.44 14.76
CA GLN A 44 0.56 5.50 13.94
C GLN A 44 0.01 6.93 13.79
N TRP A 45 0.90 7.90 13.69
CA TRP A 45 0.53 9.32 13.58
C TRP A 45 -0.28 9.63 12.33
N GLU A 46 -0.13 8.84 11.27
CA GLU A 46 -0.92 8.97 10.04
C GLU A 46 -2.43 8.85 10.31
N ARG A 47 -2.85 8.13 11.35
CA ARG A 47 -4.27 8.01 11.72
C ARG A 47 -4.90 9.35 12.08
N GLY A 48 -4.12 10.21 12.74
CA GLY A 48 -4.57 11.54 13.13
C GLY A 48 -4.70 12.49 11.94
N LEU A 49 -4.11 12.14 10.80
CA LEU A 49 -4.14 12.97 9.59
C LEU A 49 -5.36 12.73 8.71
N GLU A 50 -6.22 11.76 9.02
CA GLU A 50 -7.40 11.47 8.20
C GLU A 50 -8.25 12.73 7.96
N GLY A 51 -8.57 13.00 6.70
CA GLY A 51 -9.37 14.15 6.28
C GLY A 51 -8.64 15.50 6.38
N GLN A 52 -7.40 15.53 6.87
CA GLN A 52 -6.63 16.76 6.95
C GLN A 52 -5.89 17.05 5.65
N ARG A 53 -5.68 18.35 5.39
CA ARG A 53 -4.76 18.80 4.35
C ARG A 53 -3.33 18.53 4.78
N VAL A 54 -2.55 17.87 3.92
CA VAL A 54 -1.14 17.55 4.18
C VAL A 54 -0.27 17.88 2.98
N PHE A 55 1.02 18.09 3.22
CA PHE A 55 2.02 18.09 2.16
C PHE A 55 2.70 16.72 2.07
N VAL A 56 2.55 16.04 0.93
CA VAL A 56 3.23 14.79 0.66
C VAL A 56 4.60 15.10 0.04
N CYS A 57 5.66 14.83 0.80
CA CYS A 57 7.05 14.99 0.36
C CYS A 57 7.55 13.67 -0.23
N ALA A 58 7.21 13.43 -1.50
CA ALA A 58 7.64 12.28 -2.28
C ALA A 58 7.69 12.64 -3.77
N ASN A 59 8.48 11.91 -4.55
CA ASN A 59 8.40 11.97 -6.00
C ASN A 59 7.33 10.96 -6.47
N ILE A 60 6.18 11.48 -6.89
CA ILE A 60 5.08 10.72 -7.46
C ILE A 60 4.82 11.28 -8.84
N GLU A 61 5.08 10.45 -9.84
CA GLU A 61 4.96 10.82 -11.25
C GLU A 61 3.57 11.40 -11.56
N GLY A 62 3.55 12.49 -12.32
CA GLY A 62 2.33 13.20 -12.68
C GLY A 62 1.65 13.99 -11.56
N ARG A 63 2.15 13.94 -10.32
CA ARG A 63 1.57 14.66 -9.17
C ARG A 63 2.54 15.64 -8.52
N SER A 64 3.80 15.24 -8.34
CA SER A 64 4.76 16.03 -7.60
C SER A 64 5.23 17.26 -8.37
N GLN A 65 5.26 18.39 -7.68
CA GLN A 65 5.93 19.60 -8.11
C GLN A 65 7.35 19.63 -7.54
N VAL A 66 8.26 20.28 -8.27
CA VAL A 66 9.62 20.52 -7.83
C VAL A 66 9.68 21.88 -7.16
N TYR A 67 10.21 21.90 -5.95
CA TYR A 67 10.43 23.10 -5.18
C TYR A 67 11.92 23.25 -4.87
N THR A 68 12.47 24.45 -5.06
CA THR A 68 13.89 24.75 -4.83
C THR A 68 14.02 25.70 -3.63
N VAL A 69 14.85 25.34 -2.64
CA VAL A 69 15.21 26.18 -1.50
C VAL A 69 16.72 26.24 -1.39
N GLY A 70 17.33 27.36 -1.81
CA GLY A 70 18.78 27.41 -1.99
C GLY A 70 19.24 26.30 -2.94
N ASP A 71 20.18 25.48 -2.50
CA ASP A 71 20.71 24.34 -3.27
C ASP A 71 19.92 23.03 -3.08
N GLN A 72 18.86 23.05 -2.29
CA GLN A 72 18.04 21.87 -2.01
C GLN A 72 16.86 21.78 -2.97
N ARG A 73 16.70 20.59 -3.57
CA ARG A 73 15.54 20.23 -4.38
C ARG A 73 14.60 19.35 -3.56
N ILE A 74 13.35 19.77 -3.43
CA ILE A 74 12.29 19.06 -2.73
C ILE A 74 11.18 18.76 -3.74
N GLU A 75 10.69 17.52 -3.73
CA GLU A 75 9.59 17.09 -4.60
C GLU A 75 8.39 16.70 -3.74
N GLY A 76 7.21 17.20 -4.10
CA GLY A 76 6.00 16.92 -3.36
C GLY A 76 4.77 17.64 -3.89
N PHE A 77 3.64 17.47 -3.22
CA PHE A 77 2.37 18.09 -3.58
C PHE A 77 1.44 18.13 -2.37
N PHE A 78 0.41 18.97 -2.45
CA PHE A 78 -0.63 19.02 -1.43
C PHE A 78 -1.71 17.98 -1.71
N VAL A 79 -2.15 17.32 -0.65
CA VAL A 79 -3.36 16.52 -0.62
C VAL A 79 -4.34 17.26 0.28
N GLU A 80 -5.51 17.63 -0.24
CA GLU A 80 -6.50 18.41 0.51
C GLU A 80 -7.23 17.58 1.57
N SER A 81 -7.34 16.26 1.37
CA SER A 81 -7.92 15.32 2.32
C SER A 81 -7.10 14.03 2.34
N PHE A 82 -6.24 13.89 3.35
CA PHE A 82 -5.38 12.71 3.48
C PHE A 82 -6.19 11.46 3.87
N ARG A 83 -5.87 10.33 3.23
CA ARG A 83 -6.49 9.02 3.47
C ARG A 83 -5.50 8.05 4.08
N ALA A 84 -5.71 7.72 5.35
CA ALA A 84 -4.94 6.70 6.06
C ALA A 84 -5.57 5.32 5.80
N THR A 85 -4.90 4.50 4.99
CA THR A 85 -5.47 3.23 4.47
C THR A 85 -4.54 2.04 4.67
N GLN A 86 -3.38 2.28 5.26
CA GLN A 86 -2.30 1.32 5.43
C GLN A 86 -2.54 0.36 6.60
N ARG A 87 -3.60 0.60 7.38
CA ARG A 87 -4.00 -0.27 8.49
C ARG A 87 -5.31 -1.00 8.25
N LEU A 88 -5.85 -0.94 7.03
CA LEU A 88 -6.84 -1.93 6.61
C LEU A 88 -6.28 -3.33 6.88
N VAL A 89 -7.05 -4.14 7.61
CA VAL A 89 -6.62 -5.48 7.99
C VAL A 89 -7.00 -6.42 6.87
N VAL A 90 -6.03 -7.08 6.28
CA VAL A 90 -6.26 -8.06 5.21
C VAL A 90 -5.93 -9.46 5.74
N THR A 91 -6.92 -10.34 5.71
CA THR A 91 -6.75 -11.76 6.03
C THR A 91 -7.07 -12.61 4.81
N THR A 92 -6.43 -13.78 4.73
CA THR A 92 -6.61 -14.72 3.62
C THR A 92 -6.64 -16.16 4.15
N ASP A 93 -7.20 -17.06 3.35
CA ASP A 93 -7.14 -18.51 3.54
C ASP A 93 -5.90 -19.16 2.89
N LEU A 94 -4.93 -18.35 2.42
CA LEU A 94 -3.69 -18.87 1.85
C LEU A 94 -2.93 -19.72 2.89
N PRO A 95 -2.32 -20.84 2.46
CA PRO A 95 -1.50 -21.66 3.35
C PRO A 95 -0.27 -20.87 3.84
N GLU A 96 0.34 -21.32 4.94
CA GLU A 96 1.56 -20.69 5.47
C GLU A 96 2.72 -20.72 4.47
N SER A 97 2.75 -21.76 3.64
CA SER A 97 3.68 -21.87 2.52
C SER A 97 3.02 -22.48 1.29
N GLY A 98 3.56 -22.17 0.11
CA GLY A 98 3.10 -22.71 -1.16
C GLY A 98 4.14 -22.58 -2.26
N ALA A 99 3.79 -23.06 -3.45
CA ALA A 99 4.66 -23.02 -4.62
C ALA A 99 3.85 -22.78 -5.90
N SER A 100 4.47 -22.11 -6.86
CA SER A 100 3.90 -21.84 -8.19
C SER A 100 5.01 -21.56 -9.20
N ALA A 101 4.74 -21.75 -10.48
CA ALA A 101 5.55 -21.24 -11.56
C ALA A 101 5.18 -19.78 -11.92
N PRO A 102 6.06 -19.02 -12.59
CA PRO A 102 5.66 -17.81 -13.30
C PRO A 102 4.49 -18.10 -14.25
N GLY A 103 3.53 -17.19 -14.31
CA GLY A 103 2.29 -17.32 -15.09
C GLY A 103 1.18 -18.14 -14.40
N ASP A 104 1.49 -18.88 -13.33
CA ASP A 104 0.47 -19.63 -12.60
C ASP A 104 -0.54 -18.70 -11.93
N THR A 105 -1.78 -19.19 -11.85
CA THR A 105 -2.85 -18.52 -11.14
C THR A 105 -3.01 -19.07 -9.73
N VAL A 106 -2.98 -18.19 -8.74
CA VAL A 106 -3.25 -18.51 -7.32
C VAL A 106 -4.62 -17.99 -6.93
N ARG A 107 -5.33 -18.74 -6.08
CA ARG A 107 -6.68 -18.41 -5.59
C ARG A 107 -6.67 -18.30 -4.08
N ALA A 108 -7.39 -17.32 -3.56
CA ALA A 108 -7.59 -17.12 -2.13
C ALA A 108 -8.97 -16.52 -1.86
N THR A 109 -9.56 -16.84 -0.72
CA THR A 109 -10.61 -16.03 -0.10
C THR A 109 -9.94 -14.92 0.69
N VAL A 110 -10.29 -13.67 0.39
CA VAL A 110 -9.71 -12.48 1.03
C VAL A 110 -10.79 -11.78 1.83
N THR A 111 -10.46 -11.39 3.05
CA THR A 111 -11.29 -10.51 3.89
C THR A 111 -10.52 -9.24 4.19
N VAL A 112 -11.16 -8.09 3.94
CA VAL A 112 -10.63 -6.77 4.30
C VAL A 112 -11.53 -6.17 5.35
N THR A 113 -10.96 -5.80 6.49
CA THR A 113 -11.66 -5.15 7.59
C THR A 113 -11.15 -3.73 7.77
N ASN A 114 -12.08 -2.79 7.96
CA ASN A 114 -11.77 -1.42 8.33
C ASN A 114 -11.71 -1.26 9.86
N PRO A 115 -10.51 -1.15 10.48
CA PRO A 115 -10.41 -0.96 11.94
C PRO A 115 -10.52 0.51 12.36
N TYR A 116 -10.63 1.44 11.41
CA TYR A 116 -10.67 2.86 11.70
C TYR A 116 -12.05 3.27 12.25
N PRO A 117 -12.12 4.34 13.07
CA PRO A 117 -13.38 4.93 13.51
C PRO A 117 -14.06 5.78 12.41
N TYR A 118 -13.54 5.77 11.18
CA TYR A 118 -14.04 6.53 10.02
C TYR A 118 -14.19 5.62 8.81
N ALA A 119 -15.02 6.06 7.85
CA ALA A 119 -15.23 5.33 6.61
C ALA A 119 -13.97 5.42 5.72
N VAL A 120 -13.64 4.30 5.09
CA VAL A 120 -12.59 4.21 4.07
C VAL A 120 -13.22 4.48 2.71
N GLN A 121 -12.63 5.42 1.96
CA GLN A 121 -13.00 5.75 0.59
C GLN A 121 -11.88 5.31 -0.35
N ALA A 122 -12.03 4.13 -0.93
CA ALA A 122 -11.03 3.50 -1.80
C ALA A 122 -11.01 4.07 -3.22
N ASP A 123 -12.09 4.74 -3.65
CA ASP A 123 -12.22 5.40 -4.94
C ASP A 123 -11.81 6.88 -4.94
N ASP A 124 -11.09 7.33 -3.90
CA ASP A 124 -10.56 8.69 -3.84
C ASP A 124 -9.66 8.99 -5.05
N SER A 125 -9.91 10.10 -5.74
CA SER A 125 -9.20 10.46 -6.98
C SER A 125 -7.73 10.83 -6.75
N VAL A 126 -7.37 11.18 -5.52
CA VAL A 126 -6.03 11.58 -5.13
C VAL A 126 -5.29 10.42 -4.47
N MET A 127 -5.97 9.72 -3.56
CA MET A 127 -5.42 8.62 -2.77
C MET A 127 -6.23 7.33 -2.92
N PRO A 128 -6.33 6.77 -4.14
CA PRO A 128 -7.08 5.54 -4.36
C PRO A 128 -6.42 4.37 -3.65
N VAL A 129 -7.23 3.37 -3.28
CA VAL A 129 -6.77 2.16 -2.62
C VAL A 129 -7.33 0.95 -3.32
N ARG A 130 -6.47 -0.05 -3.49
CA ARG A 130 -6.86 -1.39 -3.95
C ARG A 130 -6.24 -2.45 -3.04
N VAL A 131 -6.66 -3.70 -3.20
CA VAL A 131 -6.03 -4.83 -2.52
C VAL A 131 -5.22 -5.60 -3.56
N VAL A 132 -3.94 -5.80 -3.27
CA VAL A 132 -3.02 -6.48 -4.16
C VAL A 132 -2.23 -7.58 -3.46
N PRO A 133 -2.04 -8.72 -4.10
CA PRO A 133 -0.98 -9.65 -3.75
C PRO A 133 0.38 -9.07 -4.15
N SER A 134 1.40 -9.33 -3.34
CA SER A 134 2.77 -8.93 -3.62
C SER A 134 3.73 -10.05 -3.24
N LEU A 135 4.63 -10.36 -4.17
CA LEU A 135 5.76 -11.28 -3.98
C LEU A 135 7.03 -10.47 -3.82
N PHE A 136 7.75 -10.66 -2.72
CA PHE A 136 8.95 -9.87 -2.47
C PHE A 136 10.04 -10.55 -1.64
N THR A 137 11.27 -10.18 -1.95
CA THR A 137 12.48 -10.34 -1.15
C THR A 137 13.08 -8.95 -0.91
N ARG A 138 14.29 -8.89 -0.33
CA ARG A 138 15.04 -7.64 -0.24
C ARG A 138 15.41 -7.05 -1.62
N LYS A 139 15.60 -7.89 -2.64
CA LYS A 139 16.10 -7.49 -3.97
C LYS A 139 15.01 -7.41 -5.03
N VAL A 140 14.00 -8.26 -4.93
CA VAL A 140 12.93 -8.39 -5.92
C VAL A 140 11.62 -8.05 -5.26
N LYS A 141 10.81 -7.20 -5.90
CA LYS A 141 9.46 -6.87 -5.46
C LYS A 141 8.57 -6.86 -6.70
N ARG A 142 7.46 -7.58 -6.64
CA ARG A 142 6.45 -7.59 -7.69
C ARG A 142 5.08 -7.54 -7.06
N VAL A 143 4.23 -6.69 -7.63
CA VAL A 143 2.80 -6.72 -7.39
C VAL A 143 2.21 -7.70 -8.39
N CYS A 144 1.40 -8.64 -7.91
CA CYS A 144 0.74 -9.62 -8.76
C CYS A 144 -0.50 -8.99 -9.40
N GLU A 145 -0.78 -9.34 -10.65
CA GLU A 145 -2.00 -8.92 -11.32
C GLU A 145 -3.19 -9.68 -10.73
N VAL A 146 -4.24 -8.95 -10.32
CA VAL A 146 -5.52 -9.54 -9.92
C VAL A 146 -6.38 -9.69 -11.16
N VAL A 147 -6.85 -10.90 -11.41
CA VAL A 147 -7.65 -11.24 -12.60
C VAL A 147 -9.06 -11.69 -12.20
N PRO A 148 -10.05 -11.54 -13.09
CA PRO A 148 -11.40 -12.02 -12.81
C PRO A 148 -11.39 -13.55 -12.66
N PRO A 149 -12.21 -14.12 -11.76
CA PRO A 149 -12.49 -15.54 -11.80
C PRO A 149 -12.94 -16.00 -13.20
N ALA A 150 -12.57 -17.20 -13.60
CA ALA A 150 -12.93 -17.75 -14.92
C ALA A 150 -14.45 -17.79 -15.19
N ALA A 151 -15.30 -17.77 -14.16
CA ALA A 151 -16.75 -17.69 -14.28
C ALA A 151 -17.28 -16.25 -14.50
N SER A 152 -16.42 -15.23 -14.46
CA SER A 152 -16.77 -13.80 -14.53
C SER A 152 -15.93 -13.06 -15.58
N VAL A 153 -15.65 -13.72 -16.72
CA VAL A 153 -14.85 -13.15 -17.81
C VAL A 153 -15.47 -11.84 -18.29
N GLY A 154 -14.67 -10.77 -18.32
CA GLY A 154 -15.07 -9.42 -18.74
C GLY A 154 -15.54 -8.49 -17.60
N ALA A 155 -15.70 -8.98 -16.37
CA ALA A 155 -15.97 -8.14 -15.20
C ALA A 155 -14.67 -7.73 -14.50
N ALA A 156 -14.57 -6.49 -14.02
CA ALA A 156 -13.43 -6.07 -13.20
C ALA A 156 -13.42 -6.82 -11.84
N PRO A 157 -12.26 -7.30 -11.34
CA PRO A 157 -12.19 -7.92 -10.02
C PRO A 157 -12.60 -6.94 -8.92
N VAL A 158 -13.34 -7.44 -7.93
CA VAL A 158 -13.77 -6.68 -6.72
C VAL A 158 -12.60 -5.92 -6.09
N TRP A 159 -11.45 -6.58 -5.99
CA TRP A 159 -10.26 -6.03 -5.33
C TRP A 159 -9.53 -4.93 -6.10
N SER A 160 -9.81 -4.82 -7.40
CA SER A 160 -9.32 -3.77 -8.30
C SER A 160 -10.39 -2.73 -8.65
N ALA A 161 -11.65 -2.97 -8.26
CA ALA A 161 -12.75 -2.04 -8.49
C ALA A 161 -12.71 -0.93 -7.41
N PRO A 162 -12.63 0.36 -7.79
CA PRO A 162 -12.38 1.45 -6.85
C PRO A 162 -13.39 1.54 -5.70
N ASN A 163 -14.67 1.32 -5.97
CA ASN A 163 -15.76 1.52 -5.00
C ASN A 163 -16.05 0.29 -4.13
N ALA A 164 -15.60 -0.90 -4.53
CA ALA A 164 -15.95 -2.12 -3.82
C ALA A 164 -15.32 -2.19 -2.42
N LEU A 165 -14.24 -1.44 -2.20
CA LEU A 165 -13.52 -1.34 -0.92
C LEU A 165 -13.98 -0.16 -0.05
N ASN A 166 -15.08 0.52 -0.41
CA ASN A 166 -15.66 1.55 0.44
C ASN A 166 -16.29 0.91 1.68
N LEU A 167 -15.61 1.03 2.82
CA LEU A 167 -15.97 0.34 4.06
C LEU A 167 -16.33 1.33 5.17
N ALA A 168 -17.52 1.16 5.75
CA ALA A 168 -17.90 1.85 6.99
C ALA A 168 -16.96 1.47 8.15
N PRO A 169 -16.90 2.25 9.24
CA PRO A 169 -16.14 1.91 10.44
C PRO A 169 -16.49 0.50 10.94
N GLY A 170 -15.49 -0.35 11.15
CA GLY A 170 -15.68 -1.74 11.62
C GLY A 170 -16.23 -2.72 10.57
N ALA A 171 -16.62 -2.25 9.38
CA ALA A 171 -17.14 -3.11 8.34
C ALA A 171 -16.05 -4.00 7.73
N SER A 172 -16.46 -5.15 7.19
CA SER A 172 -15.59 -6.07 6.47
C SER A 172 -16.20 -6.47 5.13
N LEU A 173 -15.34 -6.69 4.14
CA LEU A 173 -15.70 -7.28 2.85
C LEU A 173 -14.94 -8.60 2.68
N THR A 174 -15.66 -9.66 2.33
CA THR A 174 -15.08 -10.96 2.00
C THR A 174 -15.44 -11.32 0.57
N ALA A 175 -14.44 -11.65 -0.25
CA ALA A 175 -14.64 -12.08 -1.63
C ALA A 175 -13.48 -12.98 -2.12
N PRO A 176 -13.70 -13.80 -3.16
CA PRO A 176 -12.61 -14.52 -3.79
C PRO A 176 -11.65 -13.56 -4.50
N MET A 177 -10.37 -13.89 -4.46
CA MET A 177 -9.29 -13.25 -5.20
C MET A 177 -8.61 -14.31 -6.07
N VAL A 178 -8.33 -13.93 -7.31
CA VAL A 178 -7.54 -14.73 -8.25
C VAL A 178 -6.42 -13.83 -8.75
N PHE A 179 -5.19 -14.29 -8.71
CA PHE A 179 -4.05 -13.49 -9.14
C PHE A 179 -2.98 -14.31 -9.85
N VAL A 180 -2.25 -13.65 -10.74
CA VAL A 180 -1.22 -14.27 -11.58
C VAL A 180 0.16 -13.99 -11.01
N VAL A 181 0.99 -15.03 -10.91
CA VAL A 181 2.40 -14.92 -10.56
C VAL A 181 3.12 -14.28 -11.75
N PRO A 182 3.83 -13.15 -11.58
CA PRO A 182 4.43 -12.45 -12.72
C PRO A 182 5.40 -13.33 -13.51
N ASP A 183 5.34 -13.24 -14.85
CA ASP A 183 6.13 -14.08 -15.77
C ASP A 183 7.65 -13.86 -15.64
N ASP A 184 8.06 -12.67 -15.21
CA ASP A 184 9.46 -12.27 -15.07
C ASP A 184 10.09 -12.68 -13.73
N MET A 185 9.38 -13.46 -12.91
CA MET A 185 9.85 -13.85 -11.58
C MET A 185 10.98 -14.88 -11.64
N PRO A 186 12.18 -14.57 -11.11
CA PRO A 186 13.24 -15.56 -10.98
C PRO A 186 12.84 -16.68 -10.01
N ALA A 187 13.35 -17.89 -10.23
CA ALA A 187 13.16 -18.97 -9.28
C ALA A 187 13.77 -18.62 -7.91
N GLY A 188 13.06 -18.96 -6.83
CA GLY A 188 13.48 -18.65 -5.47
C GLY A 188 12.35 -18.68 -4.46
N THR A 189 12.66 -18.30 -3.22
CA THR A 189 11.68 -18.19 -2.13
C THR A 189 11.40 -16.71 -1.85
N TYR A 190 10.12 -16.36 -1.84
CA TYR A 190 9.60 -15.02 -1.70
C TYR A 190 8.65 -14.95 -0.51
N ASN A 191 8.49 -13.75 0.07
CA ASN A 191 7.33 -13.47 0.92
C ASN A 191 6.17 -13.13 0.00
N LEU A 192 5.09 -13.89 0.10
CA LEU A 192 3.79 -13.53 -0.46
C LEU A 192 2.97 -12.84 0.62
N THR A 193 2.35 -11.72 0.29
CA THR A 193 1.35 -11.07 1.13
C THR A 193 0.22 -10.56 0.27
N VAL A 194 -1.00 -10.57 0.79
CA VAL A 194 -2.12 -9.82 0.21
C VAL A 194 -2.36 -8.62 1.11
N THR A 195 -2.32 -7.42 0.54
CA THR A 195 -2.26 -6.19 1.30
C THR A 195 -2.94 -5.05 0.55
N THR A 196 -3.18 -3.92 1.23
CA THR A 196 -3.69 -2.73 0.56
C THR A 196 -2.55 -1.96 -0.09
N GLU A 197 -2.82 -1.41 -1.27
CA GLU A 197 -1.90 -0.55 -2.00
C GLU A 197 -2.59 0.77 -2.26
N GLY A 198 -1.92 1.84 -1.86
CA GLY A 198 -2.32 3.21 -2.17
C GLY A 198 -1.12 4.03 -2.63
N LEU A 199 -1.17 5.34 -2.37
CA LEU A 199 -0.19 6.31 -2.86
C LEU A 199 1.29 5.97 -2.53
N PHE A 200 1.54 5.30 -1.40
CA PHE A 200 2.90 4.97 -0.92
C PHE A 200 3.35 3.54 -1.27
N GLY A 201 2.57 2.83 -2.08
CA GLY A 201 2.77 1.43 -2.44
C GLY A 201 2.07 0.43 -1.50
N PRO A 202 2.33 -0.88 -1.67
CA PRO A 202 1.68 -1.93 -0.88
C PRO A 202 2.08 -1.87 0.59
N ALA A 203 1.11 -1.94 1.51
CA ALA A 203 1.34 -1.82 2.95
C ALA A 203 2.09 -3.04 3.54
N LEU A 204 2.95 -2.79 4.53
CA LEU A 204 3.84 -3.80 5.15
C LEU A 204 3.21 -4.51 6.37
N GLY A 205 1.92 -4.29 6.64
CA GLY A 205 1.26 -4.69 7.90
C GLY A 205 0.65 -6.09 7.95
N ASN A 206 0.43 -6.73 6.79
CA ASN A 206 -0.36 -7.96 6.69
C ASN A 206 0.48 -9.25 6.80
N ARG A 207 -0.20 -10.39 6.95
CA ARG A 207 0.45 -11.71 7.09
C ARG A 207 1.37 -11.99 5.90
N LEU A 208 2.54 -12.55 6.20
CA LEU A 208 3.49 -13.04 5.20
C LEU A 208 3.40 -14.56 5.09
N HIS A 209 3.40 -15.05 3.86
CA HIS A 209 3.38 -16.46 3.50
C HIS A 209 4.69 -16.79 2.77
N ALA A 210 5.32 -17.92 3.08
CA ALA A 210 6.54 -18.34 2.41
C ALA A 210 6.20 -18.98 1.06
N TRP A 211 6.56 -18.35 -0.06
CA TRP A 211 6.14 -18.79 -1.37
C TRP A 211 7.32 -19.11 -2.28
N LYS A 212 7.37 -20.33 -2.81
CA LYS A 212 8.42 -20.77 -3.73
C LYS A 212 7.97 -20.52 -5.16
N VAL A 213 8.71 -19.70 -5.89
CA VAL A 213 8.59 -19.60 -7.35
C VAL A 213 9.56 -20.60 -7.98
N CYS A 214 9.03 -21.55 -8.75
CA CYS A 214 9.80 -22.59 -9.43
C CYS A 214 9.94 -22.26 -10.92
N THR A 215 11.03 -22.69 -11.55
CA THR A 215 11.09 -22.71 -13.03
C THR A 215 10.10 -23.72 -13.57
N GLN A 216 9.36 -23.37 -14.63
CA GLN A 216 8.68 -24.39 -15.44
C GLN A 216 9.75 -25.29 -16.08
N ASN A 217 9.62 -26.61 -15.91
CA ASN A 217 10.47 -27.59 -16.60
C ASN A 217 10.06 -27.70 -18.07
#